data_AF-A0A819Q9T4-F1
#
_entry.id   AF-A0A819Q9T4-F1
#
_cell.length_a   1.000
_cell.length_b   1.000
_cell.length_c   1.000
_cell.angle_alpha   90.00
_cell.angle_beta   90.00
_cell.angle_gamma   90.00
#
_symmetry.space_group_name_H-M   'P 1'
#
loop_
_entity.id
_entity.type
_entity.pdbx_description
1 polymer ?
#
loop_
_entity_poly.entity_id
_entity_poly.type
_entity_poly.pdbx_seq_one_letter_code
_entity_poly.pdbx_strand_id
1 'polypeptide(L)'
;MLHHSEKYWPEPSKFDPSRFDQGQSEAFLPFAAGARSCIGQNFAMIEAKILLATILQQFHFELVPGQTVWLDAQVNATENNRITQRKLGAIINHLKTFDDENLCHQNISSLFPQDRLVLIISGRCGR
;
A
#
# COMPACT_ATOMS: atom_id res chain seq x y z
N MET A 1 -21.06 10.88 10.40
CA MET A 1 -20.95 9.55 9.74
C MET A 1 -20.27 8.60 10.71
N LEU A 2 -20.92 7.49 11.14
CA LEU A 2 -20.44 6.65 12.24
C LEU A 2 -19.12 5.91 11.95
N HIS A 3 -18.98 5.41 10.72
CA HIS A 3 -17.81 4.67 10.23
C HIS A 3 -16.50 5.48 10.17
N HIS A 4 -16.59 6.81 10.20
CA HIS A 4 -15.43 7.70 10.19
C HIS A 4 -15.30 8.52 11.49
N SER A 5 -16.03 8.14 12.53
CA SER A 5 -15.97 8.83 13.82
C SER A 5 -14.72 8.42 14.59
N GLU A 6 -13.84 9.37 14.87
CA GLU A 6 -12.62 9.15 15.67
C GLU A 6 -12.91 8.63 17.08
N LYS A 7 -14.12 8.88 17.61
CA LYS A 7 -14.58 8.33 18.89
C LYS A 7 -14.56 6.79 18.91
N TYR A 8 -14.82 6.15 17.77
CA TYR A 8 -14.92 4.69 17.64
C TYR A 8 -13.79 4.09 16.82
N TRP A 9 -13.16 4.89 15.96
CA TRP A 9 -12.20 4.44 14.97
C TRP A 9 -10.96 5.33 15.03
N PRO A 10 -9.91 4.91 15.75
CA PRO A 10 -8.60 5.57 15.66
C PRO A 10 -8.13 5.56 14.19
N GLU A 11 -7.63 6.71 13.73
CA GLU A 11 -7.22 6.94 12.34
C GLU A 11 -8.29 6.43 11.32
N PRO A 12 -9.51 7.00 11.31
CA PRO A 12 -10.64 6.43 10.56
C PRO A 12 -10.43 6.43 9.05
N SER A 13 -9.60 7.33 8.53
CA SER A 13 -9.26 7.41 7.11
C SER A 13 -8.21 6.38 6.67
N LYS A 14 -7.56 5.69 7.63
CA LYS A 14 -6.54 4.68 7.34
C LYS A 14 -7.19 3.33 7.07
N PHE A 15 -6.89 2.73 5.92
CA PHE A 15 -7.24 1.34 5.66
C PHE A 15 -6.34 0.43 6.51
N ASP A 16 -6.91 -0.11 7.58
CA ASP A 16 -6.23 -1.01 8.51
C ASP A 16 -7.15 -2.21 8.79
N PRO A 17 -6.93 -3.36 8.12
CA PRO A 17 -7.71 -4.57 8.36
C PRO A 17 -7.54 -5.16 9.76
N SER A 18 -6.40 -4.93 10.42
CA SER A 18 -6.09 -5.53 11.73
C SER A 18 -7.02 -5.04 12.86
N ARG A 19 -7.70 -3.92 12.64
CA ARG A 19 -8.71 -3.38 13.59
C ARG A 19 -9.88 -4.34 13.85
N PHE A 20 -10.05 -5.38 13.04
CA PHE A 20 -11.11 -6.38 13.18
C PHE A 20 -10.62 -7.71 13.78
N ASP A 21 -9.34 -7.83 14.15
CA ASP A 21 -8.76 -9.08 14.69
C ASP A 21 -9.38 -9.47 16.04
N GLN A 22 -9.80 -8.48 16.84
CA GLN A 22 -10.49 -8.70 18.12
C GLN A 22 -12.02 -8.80 17.97
N GLY A 23 -12.52 -8.86 16.73
CA GLY A 23 -13.93 -8.90 16.42
C GLY A 23 -14.48 -7.58 15.87
N GLN A 24 -15.79 -7.56 15.64
CA GLN A 24 -16.48 -6.44 15.00
C GLN A 24 -16.98 -5.43 16.05
N SER A 25 -16.58 -4.17 15.91
CA SER A 25 -17.12 -3.07 16.72
C SER A 25 -18.61 -2.88 16.46
N GLU A 26 -19.40 -2.56 17.49
CA GLU A 26 -20.82 -2.19 17.35
C GLU A 26 -21.01 -0.94 16.47
N ALA A 27 -19.96 -0.11 16.32
CA ALA A 27 -19.96 1.04 15.44
C ALA A 27 -19.83 0.65 13.95
N PHE A 28 -19.56 -0.62 13.63
CA PHE A 28 -19.43 -1.13 12.28
C PHE A 28 -20.77 -1.64 11.73
N LEU A 29 -21.53 -0.72 11.14
CA LEU A 29 -22.86 -0.98 10.59
C LEU A 29 -22.92 -0.75 9.07
N PRO A 30 -22.18 -1.51 8.23
CA PRO A 30 -22.15 -1.30 6.77
C PRO A 30 -23.49 -1.64 6.10
N PHE A 31 -24.32 -2.43 6.76
CA PHE A 31 -25.60 -2.92 6.26
C PHE A 31 -26.78 -2.57 7.20
N ALA A 32 -26.62 -1.51 8.00
CA ALA A 32 -27.50 -1.14 9.12
C ALA A 32 -27.59 -2.23 10.21
N ALA A 33 -28.39 -1.98 11.25
CA ALA A 33 -28.60 -2.91 12.38
C ALA A 33 -30.08 -2.98 12.77
N GLY A 34 -30.45 -4.02 13.52
CA GLY A 34 -31.78 -4.21 14.08
C GLY A 34 -32.81 -4.72 13.07
N ALA A 35 -34.10 -4.51 13.34
CA ALA A 35 -35.21 -5.05 12.56
C ALA A 35 -35.29 -4.55 11.09
N ARG A 36 -34.50 -3.54 10.75
CA ARG A 36 -34.40 -2.96 9.41
C ARG A 36 -32.99 -3.12 8.82
N SER A 37 -32.21 -4.07 9.31
CA SER A 37 -30.93 -4.42 8.68
C SER A 37 -31.14 -4.95 7.26
N CYS A 38 -30.11 -4.81 6.42
CA CYS A 38 -30.15 -5.31 5.07
C CYS A 38 -30.30 -6.84 5.06
N ILE A 39 -31.38 -7.35 4.47
CA ILE A 39 -31.60 -8.79 4.29
C ILE A 39 -30.48 -9.44 3.44
N GLY A 40 -29.82 -8.66 2.58
CA GLY A 40 -28.73 -9.10 1.73
C GLY A 40 -27.33 -9.10 2.39
N GLN A 41 -27.21 -8.79 3.68
CA GLN A 41 -25.90 -8.66 4.34
C GLN A 41 -25.03 -9.93 4.18
N ASN A 42 -25.59 -11.11 4.46
CA ASN A 42 -24.83 -12.36 4.35
C ASN A 42 -24.41 -12.65 2.92
N PHE A 43 -25.30 -12.38 1.96
CA PHE A 43 -25.03 -12.54 0.54
C PHE A 43 -23.90 -11.63 0.08
N ALA A 44 -23.97 -10.33 0.40
CA ALA A 44 -22.94 -9.35 0.06
C ALA A 44 -21.56 -9.71 0.63
N MET A 45 -21.51 -10.23 1.87
CA MET A 45 -20.25 -10.66 2.49
C MET A 45 -19.66 -11.91 1.82
N ILE A 46 -20.50 -12.84 1.35
CA ILE A 46 -20.05 -14.01 0.59
C ILE A 46 -19.52 -13.57 -0.77
N GLU A 47 -20.28 -12.74 -1.49
CA GLU A 47 -19.85 -12.21 -2.79
C GLU A 47 -18.53 -11.44 -2.70
N ALA A 48 -18.36 -10.58 -1.69
CA ALA A 48 -17.12 -9.82 -1.51
C ALA A 48 -15.90 -10.74 -1.32
N LYS A 49 -16.05 -11.84 -0.56
CA LYS A 49 -14.98 -12.83 -0.36
C LYS A 49 -14.67 -13.60 -1.65
N ILE A 50 -15.71 -14.05 -2.35
CA ILE A 50 -15.54 -14.76 -3.63
C ILE A 50 -14.86 -13.84 -4.63
N LEU A 51 -15.36 -12.61 -4.80
CA LEU A 51 -14.79 -11.63 -5.70
C LEU A 51 -13.32 -11.37 -5.41
N LEU A 52 -12.96 -11.12 -4.15
CA LEU A 52 -11.57 -10.90 -3.76
C LEU A 52 -10.70 -12.14 -4.05
N ALA A 53 -11.15 -13.34 -3.70
CA ALA A 53 -10.42 -14.58 -3.95
C ALA A 53 -10.24 -14.85 -5.45
N THR A 54 -11.27 -14.59 -6.26
CA THR A 54 -11.24 -14.71 -7.72
C THR A 54 -10.26 -13.73 -8.33
N ILE A 55 -10.30 -12.47 -7.91
CA ILE A 55 -9.39 -11.43 -8.37
C ILE A 55 -7.93 -11.82 -8.07
N LEU A 56 -7.65 -12.30 -6.86
CA LEU A 56 -6.30 -12.70 -6.46
C LEU A 56 -5.79 -13.97 -7.16
N GLN A 57 -6.68 -14.87 -7.59
CA GLN A 57 -6.31 -16.09 -8.30
C GLN A 57 -6.12 -15.90 -9.80
N GLN A 58 -6.90 -15.01 -10.42
CA GLN A 58 -6.95 -14.88 -11.88
C GLN A 58 -6.07 -13.76 -12.42
N PHE A 59 -5.69 -12.78 -11.59
CA PHE A 59 -4.93 -11.62 -12.03
C PHE A 59 -3.57 -11.56 -11.34
N HIS A 60 -2.55 -11.19 -12.12
CA HIS A 60 -1.26 -10.78 -11.58
C HIS A 60 -1.25 -9.26 -11.43
N PHE A 61 -0.97 -8.78 -10.23
CA PHE A 61 -0.91 -7.35 -9.95
C PHE A 61 0.50 -6.84 -10.13
N GLU A 62 0.65 -5.91 -11.07
CA GLU A 62 1.88 -5.13 -11.23
C GLU A 62 1.62 -3.69 -10.80
N LEU A 63 2.63 -3.09 -10.17
CA LEU A 63 2.62 -1.67 -9.88
C LEU A 63 2.69 -0.88 -11.19
N VAL A 64 2.04 0.28 -11.22
CA VAL A 64 2.18 1.20 -12.37
C VAL A 64 3.67 1.54 -12.54
N PRO A 65 4.20 1.65 -13.77
CA PRO A 65 5.61 1.97 -13.99
C PRO A 65 6.05 3.17 -13.15
N GLY A 66 7.05 2.92 -12.29
CA GLY A 66 7.61 3.95 -11.42
C GLY A 66 6.93 4.16 -10.07
N GLN A 67 5.87 3.42 -9.79
CA GLN A 67 5.31 3.29 -8.47
C GLN A 67 6.16 2.32 -7.65
N THR A 68 6.58 2.77 -6.46
CA THR A 68 7.26 1.95 -5.46
C THR A 68 6.33 1.78 -4.27
N VAL A 69 6.16 0.53 -3.82
CA VAL A 69 5.38 0.20 -2.64
C VAL A 69 6.24 -0.68 -1.75
N TRP A 70 6.26 -0.39 -0.46
CA TRP A 70 6.96 -1.20 0.53
C TRP A 70 5.93 -2.14 1.12
N LEU A 71 6.19 -3.45 1.15
CA LEU A 71 5.21 -4.42 1.65
C LEU A 71 5.11 -4.43 3.18
N ASP A 72 5.94 -3.63 3.86
CA ASP A 72 5.91 -3.46 5.30
C ASP A 72 4.90 -2.37 5.71
N ALA A 73 3.84 -2.80 6.41
CA ALA A 73 2.76 -1.93 6.87
C ALA A 73 3.21 -0.86 7.88
N GLN A 74 4.26 -1.13 8.68
CA GLN A 74 4.81 -0.15 9.63
C GLN A 74 5.64 0.90 8.90
N VAL A 75 6.37 0.49 7.86
CA VAL A 75 7.15 1.42 7.03
C VAL A 75 6.24 2.40 6.29
N ASN A 76 5.07 1.98 5.79
CA ASN A 76 4.14 2.86 5.06
C ASN A 76 3.32 3.82 5.93
N ALA A 77 3.35 3.67 7.25
CA ALA A 77 2.51 4.45 8.16
C ALA A 77 3.03 5.87 8.39
N THR A 78 4.34 6.12 8.21
CA THR A 78 4.94 7.43 8.51
C THR A 78 5.04 8.33 7.27
N GLU A 79 4.73 9.62 7.44
CA GLU A 79 4.77 10.60 6.34
C GLU A 79 6.18 10.73 5.75
N ASN A 80 7.21 10.66 6.59
CA ASN A 80 8.61 10.69 6.15
C ASN A 80 8.94 9.52 5.22
N ASN A 81 8.46 8.31 5.51
CA ASN A 81 8.71 7.15 4.65
C ASN A 81 7.99 7.23 3.31
N ARG A 82 6.79 7.85 3.27
CA ARG A 82 6.06 8.12 2.01
C ARG A 82 6.77 9.16 1.14
N ILE A 83 7.33 10.20 1.76
CA ILE A 83 8.14 11.20 1.05
C ILE A 83 9.43 10.55 0.50
N THR A 84 10.11 9.74 1.32
CA THR A 84 11.30 8.97 0.92
C THR A 84 10.98 8.03 -0.23
N GLN A 85 9.85 7.32 -0.17
CA GLN A 85 9.32 6.49 -1.27
C GLN A 85 9.17 7.26 -2.58
N ARG A 86 8.54 8.44 -2.55
CA ARG A 86 8.36 9.27 -3.75
C ARG A 86 9.69 9.74 -4.33
N LYS A 87 10.63 10.16 -3.48
CA LYS A 87 11.99 10.56 -3.91
C LYS A 87 12.74 9.39 -4.54
N LEU A 88 12.68 8.22 -3.93
CA LEU A 88 13.30 7.00 -4.44
C LEU A 88 12.64 6.52 -5.73
N GLY A 89 11.31 6.60 -5.86
CA GLY A 89 10.61 6.32 -7.12
C GLY A 89 11.05 7.24 -8.25
N ALA A 90 11.21 8.54 -7.98
CA ALA A 90 11.73 9.50 -8.96
C ALA A 90 13.18 9.17 -9.38
N ILE A 91 14.03 8.82 -8.41
CA ILE A 91 15.41 8.40 -8.67
C ILE A 91 15.43 7.08 -9.46
N ILE A 92 14.69 6.05 -9.06
CA ILE A 92 14.62 4.74 -9.73
C ILE A 92 14.10 4.88 -11.16
N ASN A 93 13.09 5.73 -11.41
CA ASN A 93 12.62 6.01 -12.77
C ASN A 93 13.67 6.73 -13.61
N HIS A 94 14.41 7.66 -13.01
CA HIS A 94 15.54 8.30 -13.65
C HIS A 94 16.74 7.34 -13.84
N LEU A 95 16.87 6.33 -12.97
CA LEU A 95 17.93 5.32 -13.07
C LEU A 95 17.61 4.24 -14.12
N LYS A 96 16.32 3.91 -14.35
CA LYS A 96 15.89 3.07 -15.48
C LYS A 96 16.22 3.67 -16.85
N THR A 97 16.59 4.95 -16.92
CA THR A 97 17.08 5.61 -18.13
C THR A 97 18.60 5.65 -18.28
N PHE A 98 19.37 5.07 -17.34
CA PHE A 98 20.83 4.99 -17.49
C PHE A 98 21.26 3.67 -18.13
N ASP A 99 21.57 3.74 -19.43
CA ASP A 99 22.25 2.68 -20.16
C ASP A 99 23.77 2.62 -19.83
N ASP A 100 24.31 3.58 -19.06
CA ASP A 100 25.74 3.72 -18.73
C ASP A 100 26.02 3.63 -17.22
N GLU A 101 26.76 2.59 -16.84
CA GLU A 101 27.16 2.24 -15.49
C GLU A 101 27.99 3.34 -14.79
N ASN A 102 28.80 4.10 -15.55
CA ASN A 102 29.64 5.16 -14.99
C ASN A 102 28.82 6.37 -14.50
N LEU A 103 27.75 6.70 -15.22
CA LEU A 103 26.88 7.82 -14.89
C LEU A 103 26.01 7.50 -13.66
N CYS A 104 25.61 6.24 -13.51
CA CYS A 104 24.95 5.74 -12.30
C CYS A 104 25.87 5.88 -11.07
N HIS A 105 27.12 5.43 -11.18
CA HIS A 105 28.09 5.48 -10.07
C HIS A 105 28.41 6.92 -9.62
N GLN A 106 28.52 7.87 -10.56
CA GLN A 106 28.73 9.28 -10.25
C GLN A 106 27.53 9.89 -9.52
N ASN A 107 26.30 9.57 -9.94
CA ASN A 107 25.08 10.07 -9.29
C ASN A 107 24.83 9.45 -7.91
N ILE A 108 25.18 8.19 -7.69
CA ILE A 108 25.12 7.58 -6.34
C ILE A 108 26.15 8.25 -5.42
N SER A 109 27.33 8.55 -5.95
CA SER A 109 28.43 9.16 -5.18
C SER A 109 28.17 10.62 -4.82
N SER A 110 27.32 11.32 -5.57
CA SER A 110 26.91 12.70 -5.29
C SER A 110 25.87 12.82 -4.17
N LEU A 111 25.24 11.71 -3.75
CA LEU A 111 24.32 11.66 -2.62
C LEU A 111 25.06 11.55 -1.27
N PHE A 112 24.43 12.09 -0.22
CA PHE A 112 24.92 12.02 1.14
C PHE A 112 25.01 10.57 1.64
N PRO A 113 26.00 10.20 2.47
CA PRO A 113 26.25 8.81 2.86
C PRO A 113 25.04 8.09 3.48
N GLN A 114 24.21 8.80 4.25
CA GLN A 114 23.00 8.23 4.86
C GLN A 114 21.90 7.85 3.84
N ASP A 115 21.94 8.40 2.63
CA ASP A 115 20.93 8.18 1.58
C ASP A 115 21.37 7.10 0.57
N ARG A 116 22.58 6.52 0.74
CA ARG A 116 23.15 5.50 -0.17
C ARG A 116 22.59 4.09 0.01
N LEU A 117 21.81 3.86 1.06
CA LEU A 117 21.30 2.54 1.45
C LEU A 117 19.90 2.27 0.88
N VAL A 118 19.67 2.57 -0.39
CA VAL A 118 18.48 2.10 -1.11
C VAL A 118 18.85 1.76 -2.54
N LEU A 119 19.65 0.71 -2.73
CA LEU A 119 19.88 0.13 -4.04
C LEU A 119 20.19 -1.36 -3.86
N ILE A 120 19.23 -2.09 -3.30
CA ILE A 120 19.15 -3.53 -3.52
C ILE A 120 17.72 -3.81 -4.01
N ILE A 121 17.66 -4.50 -5.15
CA ILE A 121 16.49 -5.12 -5.78
C ILE A 121 15.62 -4.18 -6.63
N SER A 122 15.97 -4.06 -7.91
CA SER A 122 15.16 -4.60 -9.02
C SER A 122 15.53 -3.92 -10.35
N GLY A 123 16.38 -4.59 -11.14
CA GLY A 123 16.64 -4.23 -12.53
C GLY A 123 18.09 -4.49 -12.91
N ARG A 124 18.32 -5.40 -13.86
CA ARG A 124 19.66 -5.73 -14.39
C ARG A 124 20.42 -4.47 -14.81
N CYS A 125 21.66 -4.35 -14.37
CA CYS A 125 22.62 -3.40 -14.93
C CYS A 125 23.26 -4.05 -16.16
N GLY A 126 22.79 -3.67 -17.36
CA GLY A 126 23.30 -4.20 -18.63
C GLY A 126 22.84 -5.64 -18.95
N ARG A 127 22.58 -5.89 -20.24
CA ARG A 127 22.06 -7.11 -20.90
C ARG A 127 21.90 -8.39 -20.04
#